data_AF-A0A8S3GZD5-F1
#
_entry.id   AF-A0A8S3GZD5-F1
#
_cell.length_a   1.000
_cell.length_b   1.000
_cell.length_c   1.000
_cell.angle_alpha   90.00
_cell.angle_beta   90.00
_cell.angle_gamma   90.00
#
_symmetry.space_group_name_H-M   'P 1'
#
loop_
_entity.id
_entity.type
_entity.pdbx_description
1 polymer ?
#
loop_
_entity_poly.entity_id
_entity_poly.type
_entity_poly.pdbx_seq_one_letter_code
_entity_poly.pdbx_strand_id
1 'polypeptide(L)'
;LSYSKLWYWIVWLADVSLLLLPCIERPAYFSGVPPWVALIIEILALSILLASFILSMHLQDKRKLLREAVYPYIFVSVFLLTTIDMIVYYTLTLHGRYYVRWSRPLRVLFPFALQAGQNVRRVIRNILRTLPNIANVMFLFLFSVLTFTLLGVGILKPRQLRYPGATGSAYFTNYLDTAWDLYVLTTTANNPDVM
;
A
#
# COMPACT_ATOMS: atom_id res chain seq x y z
N LEU A 1 3.61 -25.00 -17.72
CA LEU A 1 4.39 -24.77 -18.95
C LEU A 1 5.54 -23.86 -18.60
N SER A 2 6.77 -24.32 -18.85
CA SER A 2 7.97 -23.57 -18.52
C SER A 2 8.20 -22.50 -19.59
N TYR A 3 7.94 -21.24 -19.28
CA TYR A 3 8.55 -20.14 -20.03
C TYR A 3 10.06 -20.38 -20.10
N SER A 4 10.71 -19.93 -21.18
CA SER A 4 12.17 -19.85 -21.16
C SER A 4 12.56 -18.99 -19.95
N LYS A 5 13.60 -19.41 -19.19
CA LYS A 5 14.03 -18.66 -18.00
C LYS A 5 14.29 -17.18 -18.32
N LEU A 6 14.75 -16.92 -19.55
CA LEU A 6 14.97 -15.59 -20.09
C LEU A 6 13.69 -14.73 -20.12
N TRP A 7 12.55 -15.25 -20.57
CA TRP A 7 11.29 -14.51 -20.57
C TRP A 7 10.85 -14.13 -19.14
N TYR A 8 11.00 -15.06 -18.19
CA TYR A 8 10.68 -14.78 -16.79
C TYR A 8 11.52 -13.62 -16.23
N TRP A 9 12.82 -13.58 -16.52
CA TRP A 9 13.69 -12.49 -16.10
C TRP A 9 13.29 -11.15 -16.73
N ILE A 10 12.90 -11.14 -18.01
CA ILE A 10 12.44 -9.91 -18.69
C ILE A 10 11.19 -9.34 -18.00
N VAL A 11 10.20 -10.18 -17.70
CA VAL A 11 8.98 -9.75 -16.99
C VAL A 11 9.31 -9.22 -15.60
N TRP A 12 10.18 -9.92 -14.88
CA TRP A 12 10.59 -9.52 -13.54
C TRP A 12 11.34 -8.18 -13.55
N LEU A 13 12.23 -7.96 -14.53
CA LEU A 13 12.91 -6.67 -14.72
C LEU A 13 11.92 -5.55 -15.03
N ALA A 14 10.89 -5.81 -15.85
CA ALA A 14 9.84 -4.83 -16.13
C ALA A 14 9.05 -4.46 -14.86
N ASP A 15 8.65 -5.46 -14.06
CA ASP A 15 7.95 -5.24 -12.78
C ASP A 15 8.81 -4.44 -11.80
N VAL A 16 10.08 -4.81 -11.63
CA VAL A 16 11.01 -4.11 -10.73
C VAL A 16 11.25 -2.67 -11.21
N SER A 17 11.38 -2.46 -12.52
CA SER A 17 11.53 -1.10 -13.08
C SER A 17 10.34 -0.20 -12.73
N LEU A 18 9.09 -0.72 -12.81
CA LEU A 18 7.88 0.03 -12.45
C LEU A 18 7.80 0.37 -10.96
N LEU A 19 8.32 -0.52 -10.10
CA LEU A 19 8.36 -0.31 -8.65
C LEU A 19 9.46 0.66 -8.22
N LEU A 20 10.54 0.78 -9.00
CA LEU A 20 11.64 1.73 -8.76
C LEU A 20 11.41 3.11 -9.38
N LEU A 21 10.47 3.23 -10.32
CA LEU A 21 10.11 4.51 -10.95
C LEU A 21 9.83 5.66 -9.97
N PRO A 22 9.17 5.45 -8.80
CA PRO A 22 8.98 6.50 -7.81
C PRO A 22 10.27 7.17 -7.30
N CYS A 23 11.44 6.54 -7.41
CA CYS A 23 12.71 7.18 -7.07
C CYS A 23 13.08 8.33 -8.03
N ILE A 24 12.58 8.25 -9.26
CA ILE A 24 12.84 9.18 -10.38
C ILE A 24 11.65 10.13 -10.59
N GLU A 25 10.42 9.65 -10.37
CA GLU A 25 9.21 10.47 -10.50
C GLU A 25 9.06 11.49 -9.35
N ARG A 26 8.36 12.60 -9.60
CA ARG A 26 8.10 13.61 -8.57
C ARG A 26 7.22 13.08 -7.41
N PRO A 27 7.53 13.36 -6.14
CA PRO A 27 8.74 14.01 -5.62
C PRO A 27 9.96 13.08 -5.77
N ALA A 28 10.93 13.51 -6.58
CA ALA A 28 12.04 12.65 -6.98
C ALA A 28 13.15 12.72 -5.93
N TYR A 29 13.71 11.57 -5.57
CA TYR A 29 14.95 11.53 -4.80
C TYR A 29 16.14 11.94 -5.68
N PHE A 30 16.15 11.50 -6.94
CA PHE A 30 17.15 11.90 -7.93
C PHE A 30 16.72 13.16 -8.69
N SER A 31 17.17 14.31 -8.21
CA SER A 31 16.94 15.63 -8.82
C SER A 31 17.82 15.83 -10.06
N GLY A 32 17.32 15.41 -11.23
CA GLY A 32 18.03 15.65 -12.49
C GLY A 32 17.47 14.93 -13.71
N VAL A 33 16.57 13.97 -13.50
CA VAL A 33 16.00 13.20 -14.60
C VAL A 33 14.82 13.93 -15.24
N PRO A 34 14.82 14.13 -16.57
CA PRO A 34 13.67 14.71 -17.27
C PRO A 34 12.42 13.83 -17.12
N PRO A 35 11.22 14.43 -17.01
CA PRO A 35 9.96 13.68 -16.80
C PRO A 35 9.64 12.71 -17.94
N TRP A 36 10.13 12.97 -19.15
CA TRP A 36 9.94 12.12 -20.33
C TRP A 36 10.66 10.76 -20.21
N VAL A 37 11.76 10.68 -19.45
CA VAL A 37 12.47 9.42 -19.24
C VAL A 37 11.60 8.46 -18.43
N ALA A 38 10.97 8.94 -17.37
CA ALA A 38 10.02 8.15 -16.60
C ALA A 38 8.84 7.68 -17.46
N LEU A 39 8.31 8.54 -18.35
CA LEU A 39 7.24 8.16 -19.29
C LEU A 39 7.65 6.98 -20.17
N ILE A 40 8.84 7.05 -20.77
CA ILE A 40 9.32 6.02 -21.70
C ILE A 40 9.49 4.69 -20.98
N ILE A 41 10.10 4.69 -19.80
CA ILE A 41 10.29 3.47 -19.00
C ILE A 41 8.94 2.88 -18.59
N GLU A 42 7.98 3.74 -18.18
CA GLU A 42 6.64 3.30 -17.79
C GLU A 42 5.88 2.67 -18.96
N ILE A 43 5.88 3.29 -20.14
CA ILE A 43 5.25 2.73 -21.35
C ILE A 43 5.90 1.40 -21.74
N LEU A 44 7.23 1.34 -21.76
CA LEU A 44 7.96 0.15 -22.14
C LEU A 44 7.66 -1.01 -21.18
N ALA A 45 7.71 -0.76 -19.88
CA ALA A 45 7.40 -1.78 -18.88
C ALA A 45 5.94 -2.26 -18.99
N LEU A 46 4.96 -1.33 -19.09
CA LEU A 46 3.55 -1.69 -19.25
C LEU A 46 3.30 -2.52 -20.51
N SER A 47 3.98 -2.21 -21.62
CA SER A 47 3.87 -3.00 -22.86
C SER A 47 4.39 -4.43 -22.72
N ILE A 48 5.54 -4.61 -22.04
CA ILE A 48 6.10 -5.94 -21.75
C ILE A 48 5.14 -6.75 -20.86
N LEU A 49 4.56 -6.11 -19.83
CA LEU A 49 3.58 -6.77 -18.96
C LEU A 49 2.30 -7.15 -19.72
N LEU A 50 1.81 -6.28 -20.61
CA LEU A 50 0.65 -6.58 -21.45
C LEU A 50 0.92 -7.76 -22.39
N ALA A 51 2.08 -7.79 -23.05
CA ALA A 51 2.48 -8.91 -23.92
C ALA A 51 2.56 -10.22 -23.11
N SER A 52 3.12 -10.15 -21.91
CA SER A 52 3.23 -11.29 -20.99
C SER A 52 1.88 -11.80 -20.52
N PHE A 53 0.93 -10.90 -20.30
CA PHE A 53 -0.44 -11.22 -19.96
C PHE A 53 -1.16 -11.90 -21.12
N ILE A 54 -1.07 -11.35 -22.34
CA ILE A 54 -1.68 -11.93 -23.55
C ILE A 54 -1.12 -13.34 -23.79
N LEU A 55 0.20 -13.50 -23.72
CA LEU A 55 0.85 -14.81 -23.87
C LEU A 55 0.39 -15.79 -22.78
N SER A 56 0.26 -15.31 -21.54
CA SER A 56 -0.27 -16.10 -20.43
C SER A 56 -1.71 -16.53 -20.65
N MET A 57 -2.56 -15.67 -21.21
CA MET A 57 -3.96 -15.98 -21.52
C MET A 57 -4.08 -16.98 -22.66
N HIS A 58 -3.23 -16.86 -23.69
CA HIS A 58 -3.22 -17.76 -24.84
C HIS A 58 -2.75 -19.17 -24.47
N LEU A 59 -1.75 -19.28 -23.58
CA LEU A 59 -1.15 -20.55 -23.16
C LEU A 59 -1.89 -21.24 -22.00
N GLN A 60 -2.81 -20.56 -21.32
CA GLN A 60 -3.51 -21.11 -20.17
C GLN A 60 -4.66 -22.03 -20.56
N ASP A 61 -4.79 -23.13 -19.81
CA ASP A 61 -5.99 -23.95 -19.86
C ASP A 61 -7.21 -23.15 -19.35
N LYS A 62 -8.27 -23.11 -20.17
CA LYS A 62 -9.50 -22.37 -19.91
C LYS A 62 -10.15 -22.77 -18.58
N ARG A 63 -9.98 -24.03 -18.13
CA ARG A 63 -10.51 -24.50 -16.83
C ARG A 63 -9.81 -23.84 -15.64
N LYS A 64 -8.50 -23.63 -15.73
CA LYS A 64 -7.71 -22.96 -14.68
C LYS A 64 -8.01 -21.45 -14.66
N LEU A 65 -8.18 -20.85 -15.84
CA LEU A 65 -8.55 -19.45 -15.99
C LEU A 65 -9.90 -19.14 -15.32
N LEU A 66 -10.92 -19.99 -15.52
CA LEU A 66 -12.24 -19.80 -14.90
C LEU A 66 -12.20 -19.92 -13.37
N ARG A 67 -11.39 -20.85 -12.83
CA ARG A 67 -11.24 -21.02 -11.37
C ARG A 67 -10.57 -19.82 -10.71
N GLU A 68 -9.69 -19.13 -11.43
CA GLU A 68 -8.89 -17.99 -10.95
C GLU A 68 -9.26 -16.68 -11.68
N ALA A 69 -10.51 -16.54 -12.12
CA ALA A 69 -10.96 -15.44 -12.98
C ALA A 69 -10.75 -14.05 -12.37
N VAL A 70 -10.69 -13.93 -11.04
CA VAL A 70 -10.47 -12.65 -10.34
C VAL A 70 -9.15 -11.98 -10.74
N TYR A 71 -8.07 -12.74 -10.91
CA TYR A 71 -6.74 -12.18 -11.16
C TYR A 71 -6.55 -11.54 -12.55
N PRO A 72 -7.00 -12.14 -13.68
CA PRO A 72 -6.96 -11.46 -14.97
C PRO A 72 -7.84 -10.20 -14.99
N TYR A 73 -8.98 -10.18 -14.28
CA TYR A 73 -9.77 -8.94 -14.15
C TYR A 73 -9.01 -7.85 -13.37
N ILE A 74 -8.31 -8.21 -12.29
CA ILE A 74 -7.45 -7.28 -11.56
C ILE A 74 -6.32 -6.75 -12.46
N PHE A 75 -5.68 -7.62 -13.26
CA PHE A 75 -4.63 -7.18 -14.18
C PHE A 75 -5.16 -6.13 -15.16
N VAL A 76 -6.28 -6.43 -15.83
CA VAL A 76 -6.87 -5.54 -16.84
C VAL A 76 -7.35 -4.24 -16.20
N SER A 77 -7.99 -4.28 -15.03
CA SER A 77 -8.45 -3.07 -14.35
C SER A 77 -7.28 -2.18 -13.94
N VAL A 78 -6.24 -2.73 -13.32
CA VAL A 78 -5.05 -1.96 -12.92
C VAL A 78 -4.31 -1.41 -14.13
N PHE A 79 -4.19 -2.19 -15.21
CA PHE A 79 -3.59 -1.73 -16.46
C PHE A 79 -4.35 -0.53 -17.06
N LEU A 80 -5.68 -0.59 -17.11
CA LEU A 80 -6.50 0.52 -17.60
C LEU A 80 -6.40 1.75 -16.69
N LEU A 81 -6.47 1.57 -15.37
CA LEU A 81 -6.39 2.68 -14.42
C LEU A 81 -5.02 3.37 -14.47
N THR A 82 -3.92 2.59 -14.56
CA THR A 82 -2.56 3.13 -14.67
C THR A 82 -2.31 3.85 -15.99
N THR A 83 -2.79 3.31 -17.12
CA THR A 83 -2.66 3.99 -18.42
C THR A 83 -3.48 5.28 -18.49
N ILE A 84 -4.71 5.30 -17.96
CA ILE A 84 -5.52 6.52 -17.88
C ILE A 84 -4.85 7.57 -16.99
N ASP A 85 -4.44 7.19 -15.77
CA ASP A 85 -3.77 8.10 -14.83
C ASP A 85 -2.46 8.66 -15.41
N MET A 86 -1.71 7.84 -16.15
CA MET A 86 -0.52 8.27 -16.87
C MET A 86 -0.86 9.35 -17.90
N ILE A 87 -1.81 9.10 -18.81
CA ILE A 87 -2.23 10.06 -19.84
C ILE A 87 -2.69 11.37 -19.21
N VAL A 88 -3.54 11.30 -18.16
CA VAL A 88 -4.05 12.48 -17.44
C VAL A 88 -2.91 13.26 -16.79
N TYR A 89 -1.97 12.58 -16.13
CA TYR A 89 -0.84 13.25 -15.50
C TYR A 89 0.02 14.02 -16.52
N TYR A 90 0.40 13.38 -17.64
CA TYR A 90 1.29 14.04 -18.61
C TYR A 90 0.58 15.18 -19.35
N THR A 91 -0.68 15.01 -19.71
CA THR A 91 -1.48 16.08 -20.34
C THR A 91 -1.63 17.28 -19.40
N LEU A 92 -1.93 17.08 -18.12
CA LEU A 92 -2.04 18.16 -17.14
C LEU A 92 -0.69 18.82 -16.84
N THR A 93 0.38 18.03 -16.79
CA THR A 93 1.75 18.54 -16.58
C THR A 93 2.18 19.43 -17.73
N LEU A 94 1.82 19.09 -18.98
CA LEU A 94 2.07 19.93 -20.16
C LEU A 94 1.35 21.29 -20.08
N HIS A 95 0.19 21.35 -19.44
CA HIS A 95 -0.56 22.58 -19.21
C HIS A 95 -0.15 23.31 -17.91
N GLY A 96 0.94 22.87 -17.26
CA GLY A 96 1.45 23.50 -16.04
C GLY A 96 0.56 23.32 -14.80
N ARG A 97 -0.35 22.34 -14.80
CA ARG A 97 -1.25 22.06 -13.67
C ARG A 97 -0.64 20.98 -12.77
N TYR A 98 -0.81 21.15 -11.46
CA TYR A 98 -0.44 20.12 -10.48
C TYR A 98 -1.47 19.00 -10.46
N TYR A 99 -1.02 17.75 -10.52
CA TYR A 99 -1.86 16.57 -10.42
C TYR A 99 -1.10 15.46 -9.68
N VAL A 100 -1.80 14.76 -8.77
CA VAL A 100 -1.24 13.67 -7.96
C VAL A 100 -1.55 12.33 -8.63
N ARG A 101 -0.50 11.55 -8.91
CA ARG A 101 -0.63 10.20 -9.46
C ARG A 101 -1.11 9.23 -8.39
N TRP A 102 -2.39 8.86 -8.44
CA TRP A 102 -2.98 7.89 -7.51
C TRP A 102 -2.78 6.44 -7.96
N SER A 103 -2.38 6.19 -9.20
CA SER A 103 -2.18 4.83 -9.71
C SER A 103 -0.88 4.15 -9.24
N ARG A 104 0.05 4.89 -8.60
CA ARG A 104 1.36 4.38 -8.17
C ARG A 104 1.28 3.17 -7.21
N PRO A 105 0.46 3.18 -6.14
CA PRO A 105 0.35 2.04 -5.24
C PRO A 105 -0.22 0.80 -5.92
N LEU A 106 -1.02 0.98 -6.98
CA LEU A 106 -1.60 -0.13 -7.73
C LEU A 106 -0.55 -0.91 -8.53
N ARG A 107 0.61 -0.32 -8.85
CA ARG A 107 1.70 -1.02 -9.56
C ARG A 107 2.20 -2.25 -8.82
N VAL A 108 2.11 -2.24 -7.48
CA VAL A 108 2.42 -3.41 -6.64
C VAL A 108 1.61 -4.63 -7.06
N LEU A 109 0.38 -4.46 -7.58
CA LEU A 109 -0.52 -5.54 -7.98
C LEU A 109 -0.10 -6.27 -9.26
N PHE A 110 0.73 -5.70 -10.14
CA PHE A 110 1.12 -6.33 -11.41
C PHE A 110 1.85 -7.67 -11.22
N PRO A 111 2.92 -7.76 -10.39
CA PRO A 111 3.56 -9.04 -10.05
C PRO A 111 2.58 -10.07 -9.49
N PHE A 112 1.60 -9.62 -8.70
CA PHE A 112 0.58 -10.51 -8.15
C PHE A 112 -0.36 -10.98 -9.22
N ALA A 113 -0.75 -10.16 -10.19
CA ALA A 113 -1.75 -10.50 -11.19
C ALA A 113 -1.20 -11.39 -12.32
N LEU A 114 0.13 -11.45 -12.48
CA LEU A 114 0.82 -12.38 -13.38
C LEU A 114 1.05 -13.77 -12.76
N GLN A 115 1.32 -14.78 -13.60
CA GLN A 115 1.53 -16.16 -13.16
C GLN A 115 2.71 -16.33 -12.21
N ALA A 116 3.71 -15.45 -12.31
CA ALA A 116 4.89 -15.41 -11.44
C ALA A 116 4.51 -15.20 -9.95
N GLY A 117 3.38 -14.54 -9.67
CA GLY A 117 2.93 -14.22 -8.32
C GLY A 117 2.15 -15.31 -7.58
N GLN A 118 1.98 -16.52 -8.14
CA GLN A 118 1.13 -17.56 -7.52
C GLN A 118 1.52 -17.90 -6.08
N ASN A 119 2.82 -17.96 -5.77
CA ASN A 119 3.30 -18.24 -4.41
C ASN A 119 2.90 -17.10 -3.45
N VAL A 120 3.08 -15.85 -3.88
CA VAL A 120 2.75 -14.68 -3.05
C VAL A 120 1.24 -14.55 -2.83
N ARG A 121 0.42 -14.87 -3.85
CA ARG A 121 -1.05 -14.94 -3.70
C ARG A 121 -1.48 -15.93 -2.60
N ARG A 122 -0.80 -17.07 -2.50
CA ARG A 122 -1.10 -18.08 -1.46
C ARG A 122 -0.76 -17.54 -0.07
N VAL A 123 0.39 -16.88 0.09
CA VAL A 123 0.80 -16.26 1.35
C VAL A 123 -0.21 -15.19 1.78
N ILE A 124 -0.59 -14.28 0.88
CA ILE A 124 -1.61 -13.26 1.16
C ILE A 124 -2.93 -13.90 1.56
N ARG A 125 -3.38 -14.93 0.83
CA ARG A 125 -4.63 -15.63 1.17
C ARG A 125 -4.57 -16.25 2.56
N ASN A 126 -3.42 -16.76 2.98
CA ASN A 126 -3.23 -17.30 4.32
C ASN A 126 -3.30 -16.19 5.38
N ILE A 127 -2.65 -15.04 5.16
CA ILE A 127 -2.74 -13.87 6.04
C ILE A 127 -4.18 -13.36 6.15
N LEU A 128 -4.88 -13.24 5.02
CA LEU A 128 -6.28 -12.78 5.00
C LEU A 128 -7.23 -13.79 5.65
N ARG A 129 -6.91 -15.10 5.64
CA ARG A 129 -7.68 -16.13 6.34
C ARG A 129 -7.50 -16.08 7.86
N THR A 130 -6.36 -15.61 8.36
CA THR A 130 -6.14 -15.44 9.80
C THR A 130 -6.66 -14.10 10.33
N LEU A 131 -6.87 -13.12 9.44
CA LEU A 131 -7.36 -11.78 9.77
C LEU A 131 -8.66 -11.76 10.61
N PRO A 132 -9.71 -12.57 10.33
CA PRO A 132 -10.93 -12.56 11.15
C PRO A 132 -10.68 -12.98 12.60
N ASN A 133 -9.80 -13.96 12.82
CA ASN A 133 -9.45 -14.39 14.19
C ASN A 133 -8.67 -13.29 14.92
N ILE A 134 -7.74 -12.62 14.22
CA ILE A 134 -6.99 -11.47 14.77
C ILE A 134 -7.95 -10.32 15.07
N ALA A 135 -8.94 -10.06 14.23
CA ALA A 135 -9.92 -8.99 14.41
C ALA A 135 -10.72 -9.15 15.72
N ASN A 136 -11.07 -10.37 16.12
CA ASN A 136 -11.75 -10.62 17.40
C ASN A 136 -10.88 -10.19 18.60
N VAL A 137 -9.58 -10.52 18.57
CA VAL A 137 -8.64 -10.12 19.63
C VAL A 137 -8.41 -8.60 19.60
N MET A 138 -8.28 -8.02 18.41
CA MET A 138 -8.15 -6.58 18.22
C MET A 138 -9.35 -5.80 18.74
N PHE A 139 -10.56 -6.33 18.58
CA PHE A 139 -11.76 -5.73 19.15
C PHE A 139 -11.72 -5.69 20.67
N LEU A 140 -11.37 -6.80 21.33
CA LEU A 140 -11.22 -6.87 22.79
C LEU A 140 -10.11 -5.92 23.29
N PHE A 141 -9.00 -5.86 22.57
CA PHE A 141 -7.90 -4.96 22.86
C PHE A 141 -8.32 -3.49 22.78
N LEU A 142 -8.98 -3.07 21.69
CA LEU A 142 -9.48 -1.70 21.54
C LEU A 142 -10.54 -1.38 22.60
N PHE A 143 -11.44 -2.31 22.90
CA PHE A 143 -12.42 -2.15 23.98
C PHE A 143 -11.74 -1.94 25.34
N SER A 144 -10.65 -2.66 25.62
CA SER A 144 -9.85 -2.48 26.82
C SER A 144 -9.23 -1.09 26.88
N VAL A 145 -8.57 -0.63 25.81
CA VAL A 145 -7.98 0.73 25.74
C VAL A 145 -9.05 1.80 25.97
N LEU A 146 -10.22 1.68 25.33
CA LEU A 146 -11.32 2.64 25.49
C LEU A 146 -11.89 2.62 26.93
N THR A 147 -12.01 1.46 27.56
CA THR A 147 -12.46 1.36 28.94
C THR A 147 -11.46 2.01 29.91
N PHE A 148 -10.16 1.74 29.73
CA PHE A 148 -9.11 2.41 30.51
C PHE A 148 -9.04 3.91 30.25
N THR A 149 -9.37 4.36 29.04
CA THR A 149 -9.50 5.78 28.70
C THR A 149 -10.63 6.42 29.51
N LEU A 150 -11.81 5.79 29.57
CA LEU A 150 -12.93 6.28 30.38
C LEU A 150 -12.54 6.39 31.87
N LEU A 151 -11.87 5.37 32.40
CA LEU A 151 -11.36 5.36 33.78
C LEU A 151 -10.31 6.45 34.00
N GLY A 152 -9.34 6.58 33.10
CA GLY A 152 -8.25 7.55 33.17
C GLY A 152 -8.79 8.98 33.19
N VAL A 153 -9.67 9.34 32.25
CA VAL A 153 -10.31 10.65 32.23
C VAL A 153 -11.18 10.85 33.48
N GLY A 154 -11.98 9.86 33.89
CA GLY A 154 -12.83 9.97 35.07
C GLY A 154 -12.05 10.24 36.37
N ILE A 155 -10.89 9.61 36.53
CA ILE A 155 -10.08 9.67 37.75
C ILE A 155 -9.10 10.85 37.73
N LEU A 156 -8.47 11.13 36.58
CA LEU A 156 -7.29 11.99 36.51
C LEU A 156 -7.59 13.39 35.96
N LYS A 157 -8.69 13.58 35.22
CA LYS A 157 -9.13 14.90 34.76
C LYS A 157 -9.30 15.93 35.90
N PRO A 158 -9.89 15.58 37.06
CA PRO A 158 -10.02 16.54 38.17
C PRO A 158 -8.67 16.96 38.79
N ARG A 159 -7.63 16.14 38.63
CA ARG A 159 -6.31 16.38 39.23
C ARG A 159 -5.45 17.36 38.43
N GLN A 160 -5.89 17.74 37.23
CA GLN A 160 -5.20 18.71 36.36
C GLN A 160 -3.70 18.43 36.21
N LEU A 161 -3.35 17.15 36.03
CA LEU A 161 -1.97 16.73 35.83
C LEU A 161 -1.40 17.38 34.56
N ARG A 162 -0.12 17.74 34.59
CA ARG A 162 0.58 18.37 33.47
C ARG A 162 1.87 17.63 33.20
N TYR A 163 2.23 17.53 31.93
CA TYR A 163 3.49 16.93 31.53
C TYR A 163 4.67 17.70 32.16
N PRO A 164 5.71 17.00 32.67
CA PRO A 164 6.95 17.61 33.14
C PRO A 164 7.80 18.03 31.94
N GLY A 165 7.39 19.09 31.23
CA GLY A 165 8.07 19.62 30.04
C GLY A 165 7.68 21.06 29.73
N ALA A 166 8.44 21.71 28.85
CA ALA A 166 8.33 23.16 28.56
C ALA A 166 6.96 23.62 28.03
N THR A 167 6.13 22.70 27.51
CA THR A 167 4.79 22.98 27.00
C THR A 167 3.68 22.92 28.06
N GLY A 168 3.91 22.25 29.21
CA GLY A 168 2.99 22.19 30.34
C GLY A 168 1.55 21.76 30.00
N SER A 169 1.36 20.99 28.92
CA SER A 169 0.03 20.59 28.45
C SER A 169 -0.67 19.73 29.50
N ALA A 170 -1.98 19.96 29.64
CA ALA A 170 -2.81 19.21 30.57
C ALA A 170 -3.01 17.77 30.07
N TYR A 171 -2.78 16.81 30.95
CA TYR A 171 -2.93 15.40 30.71
C TYR A 171 -4.38 14.95 30.97
N PHE A 172 -4.85 13.95 30.23
CA PHE A 172 -6.16 13.32 30.42
C PHE A 172 -7.38 14.26 30.44
N THR A 173 -7.40 15.27 29.57
CA THR A 173 -8.51 16.25 29.49
C THR A 173 -9.59 15.81 28.50
N ASN A 174 -9.16 15.47 27.27
CA ASN A 174 -9.99 15.04 26.16
C ASN A 174 -9.96 13.52 26.02
N TYR A 175 -11.12 12.93 25.75
CA TYR A 175 -11.25 11.48 25.62
C TYR A 175 -10.41 10.90 24.47
N LEU A 176 -10.45 11.52 23.28
CA LEU A 176 -9.73 11.03 22.10
C LEU A 176 -8.20 11.13 22.26
N ASP A 177 -7.71 12.25 22.79
CA ASP A 177 -6.28 12.45 23.05
C ASP A 177 -5.79 11.44 24.10
N THR A 178 -6.58 11.22 25.16
CA THR A 178 -6.31 10.20 26.18
C THR A 178 -6.26 8.79 25.59
N ALA A 179 -7.20 8.47 24.69
CA ALA A 179 -7.27 7.15 24.06
C ALA A 179 -6.06 6.93 23.14
N TRP A 180 -5.62 7.98 22.45
CA TRP A 180 -4.41 7.96 21.64
C TRP A 180 -3.17 7.76 22.50
N ASP A 181 -3.01 8.53 23.59
CA ASP A 181 -1.87 8.42 24.51
C ASP A 181 -1.79 7.03 25.15
N LEU A 182 -2.92 6.47 25.57
CA LEU A 182 -3.02 5.10 26.10
C LEU A 182 -2.76 4.05 25.03
N TYR A 183 -3.22 4.25 23.79
CA TYR A 183 -2.92 3.37 22.67
C TYR A 183 -1.41 3.37 22.35
N VAL A 184 -0.77 4.53 22.29
CA VAL A 184 0.69 4.64 22.11
C VAL A 184 1.42 3.97 23.28
N LEU A 185 0.91 4.09 24.51
CA LEU A 185 1.46 3.41 25.68
C LEU A 185 1.43 1.89 25.58
N THR A 186 0.44 1.30 24.91
CA THR A 186 0.44 -0.16 24.65
C THR A 186 1.62 -0.60 23.77
N THR A 187 2.17 0.31 22.96
CA THR A 187 3.40 0.09 22.18
C THR A 187 4.66 0.52 22.93
N THR A 188 4.53 0.98 24.18
CA THR A 188 5.61 1.46 25.07
C THR A 188 6.40 2.66 24.54
N ALA A 189 5.91 3.36 23.52
CA ALA A 189 6.65 4.43 22.85
C ALA A 189 6.73 5.74 23.66
N ASN A 190 5.87 5.92 24.66
CA ASN A 190 5.73 7.14 25.47
C ASN A 190 5.89 6.87 27.00
N ASN A 191 6.58 5.79 27.38
CA ASN A 191 6.98 5.50 28.76
C ASN A 191 8.38 6.10 29.01
N PRO A 192 8.64 6.92 30.07
CA PRO A 192 7.79 7.23 31.23
C PRO A 192 6.95 8.51 31.12
N ASP A 193 6.96 9.20 29.98
CA ASP A 193 6.35 10.54 29.85
C ASP A 193 4.84 10.59 30.16
N VAL A 194 4.15 9.47 29.97
CA VAL A 194 2.70 9.29 30.17
C VAL A 194 2.36 8.65 31.52
N MET A 195 3.36 8.26 32.33
CA MET A 195 3.16 7.63 33.65
C MET A 195 3.16 8.62 34.81
#